data_AF-A0A2A3ZAZ0-F1
#
_entry.id   AF-A0A2A3ZAZ0-F1
#
_cell.length_a   1.000
_cell.length_b   1.000
_cell.length_c   1.000
_cell.angle_alpha   90.00
_cell.angle_beta   90.00
_cell.angle_gamma   90.00
#
_symmetry.space_group_name_H-M   'P 1'
#
loop_
_entity.id
_entity.type
_entity.pdbx_description
1 polymer ?
#
loop_
_entity_poly.entity_id
_entity_poly.type
_entity_poly.pdbx_seq_one_letter_code
_entity_poly.pdbx_strand_id
1 'polypeptide(L)'
;MITVDALHTRRATIEDFVGRGGHVVMTVNKNQSTMYGELKALPWKDIEENSTVDRIRGRRVRLTIKAAEVPAGVAGFPNIGQVVQIRRPRTIKGRRALSRSI
;
A
#
# COMPACT_ATOMS: atom_id res chain seq x y z
N MET A 1 14.01 -4.02 10.63
CA MET A 1 12.86 -3.70 9.75
C MET A 1 12.64 -2.19 9.79
N ILE A 2 12.40 -1.54 8.65
CA ILE A 2 12.02 -0.11 8.60
C ILE A 2 10.64 0.05 7.97
N THR A 3 9.88 1.01 8.48
CA THR A 3 8.62 1.45 7.86
C THR A 3 8.85 2.80 7.20
N VAL A 4 8.61 2.89 5.89
CA VAL A 4 8.83 4.10 5.11
C VAL A 4 7.47 4.62 4.65
N ASP A 5 7.13 5.85 5.07
CA ASP A 5 5.94 6.50 4.56
C ASP A 5 6.17 7.01 3.12
N ALA A 6 5.07 7.28 2.41
CA ALA A 6 5.10 7.60 0.99
C ALA A 6 5.95 8.82 0.59
N LEU A 7 6.32 9.71 1.53
CA LEU A 7 7.21 10.84 1.27
C LEU A 7 8.70 10.47 1.29
N HIS A 8 9.08 9.38 1.96
CA HIS A 8 10.47 8.97 2.17
C HIS A 8 10.90 7.76 1.33
N THR A 9 10.06 7.33 0.37
CA THR A 9 10.32 6.20 -0.52
C THR A 9 11.36 6.56 -1.61
N ARG A 10 12.60 6.85 -1.21
CA ARG A 10 13.73 6.95 -2.15
C ARG A 10 14.25 5.54 -2.46
N ARG A 11 14.10 5.15 -3.73
CA ARG A 11 14.46 3.83 -4.24
C ARG A 11 15.88 3.38 -3.84
N ALA A 12 16.88 4.25 -4.03
CA ALA A 12 18.28 3.95 -3.69
C ALA A 12 18.49 3.63 -2.21
N THR A 13 17.79 4.34 -1.30
CA THR A 13 17.89 4.08 0.15
C THR A 13 17.26 2.74 0.52
N ILE A 14 16.17 2.38 -0.13
CA ILE A 14 15.50 1.09 0.07
C ILE A 14 16.39 -0.04 -0.46
N GLU A 15 16.97 0.13 -1.64
CA GLU A 15 17.87 -0.86 -2.25
C GLU A 15 19.13 -1.11 -1.39
N ASP A 16 19.77 -0.06 -0.84
CA ASP A 16 20.91 -0.21 0.08
C ASP A 16 20.51 -0.95 1.37
N PHE A 17 19.36 -0.58 1.98
CA PHE A 17 18.90 -1.23 3.20
C PHE A 17 18.57 -2.71 2.99
N VAL A 18 17.90 -3.03 1.89
CA VAL A 18 17.55 -4.42 1.55
C VAL A 18 18.80 -5.20 1.13
N GLY A 19 19.74 -4.58 0.42
CA GLY A 19 21.03 -5.18 0.05
C GLY A 19 21.87 -5.61 1.26
N ARG A 20 21.64 -4.99 2.43
CA ARG A 20 22.25 -5.38 3.73
C ARG A 20 21.44 -6.43 4.49
N GLY A 21 20.45 -7.05 3.87
CA GLY A 21 19.55 -8.05 4.48
C GLY A 21 18.39 -7.46 5.28
N GLY A 22 18.11 -6.16 5.12
CA GLY A 22 17.03 -5.50 5.84
C GLY A 22 15.64 -5.73 5.23
N HIS A 23 14.60 -5.76 6.07
CA HIS A 23 13.20 -5.83 5.63
C HIS A 23 12.53 -4.45 5.65
N VAL A 24 11.87 -4.09 4.55
CA VAL A 24 11.18 -2.81 4.37
C VAL A 24 9.67 -3.00 4.22
N VAL A 25 8.90 -2.17 4.90
CA VAL A 25 7.48 -1.96 4.60
C VAL A 25 7.33 -0.53 4.11
N MET A 26 6.79 -0.35 2.91
CA MET A 26 6.62 0.97 2.31
C MET A 26 5.16 1.19 1.93
N THR A 27 4.70 2.44 2.04
CA THR A 27 3.39 2.82 1.50
C THR A 27 3.56 3.53 0.18
N VAL A 28 2.91 3.03 -0.87
CA VAL A 28 2.86 3.63 -2.19
C VAL A 28 1.54 4.38 -2.35
N ASN A 29 1.66 5.67 -2.69
CA ASN A 29 0.52 6.51 -3.03
C ASN A 29 0.73 7.14 -4.41
N LYS A 30 -0.18 8.05 -4.79
CA LYS A 30 -0.15 8.71 -6.09
C LYS A 30 1.09 9.60 -6.34
N ASN A 31 1.91 9.89 -5.33
CA ASN A 31 3.14 10.66 -5.50
C ASN A 31 4.19 9.89 -6.32
N GLN A 32 4.06 8.56 -6.40
CA GLN A 32 4.86 7.70 -7.27
C GLN A 32 3.97 7.14 -8.39
N SER A 33 3.60 7.98 -9.35
CA SER A 33 2.54 7.71 -10.32
C SER A 33 2.74 6.42 -11.13
N THR A 34 3.96 6.14 -11.60
CA THR A 34 4.28 4.93 -12.37
C THR A 34 4.13 3.67 -11.52
N MET A 35 4.81 3.62 -10.36
CA MET A 35 4.74 2.50 -9.42
C MET A 35 3.30 2.26 -8.95
N TYR A 36 2.61 3.33 -8.56
CA TYR A 36 1.20 3.26 -8.16
C TYR A 36 0.31 2.79 -9.31
N GLY A 37 0.59 3.19 -10.55
CA GLY A 37 -0.15 2.78 -11.74
C GLY A 37 -0.06 1.27 -11.98
N GLU A 38 1.15 0.73 -11.97
CA GLU A 38 1.42 -0.71 -12.13
C GLU A 38 0.79 -1.52 -11.00
N LEU A 39 1.04 -1.13 -9.74
CA LEU A 39 0.47 -1.84 -8.59
C LEU A 39 -1.06 -1.74 -8.55
N LYS A 40 -1.65 -0.64 -9.02
CA LYS A 40 -3.11 -0.49 -9.14
C LYS A 40 -3.71 -1.39 -10.23
N ALA A 41 -2.93 -1.76 -11.25
CA ALA A 41 -3.36 -2.63 -12.34
C ALA A 41 -3.38 -4.12 -11.97
N LEU A 42 -2.81 -4.50 -10.82
CA LEU A 42 -2.96 -5.86 -10.29
C LEU A 42 -4.45 -6.26 -10.20
N PRO A 43 -4.77 -7.56 -10.30
CA PRO A 43 -6.14 -8.09 -10.31
C PRO A 43 -6.80 -8.02 -8.92
N TRP A 44 -6.86 -6.82 -8.33
CA TRP A 44 -7.45 -6.56 -7.02
C TRP A 44 -8.91 -6.94 -6.91
N LYS A 45 -9.62 -7.23 -8.01
CA LYS A 45 -11.00 -7.72 -7.93
C LYS A 45 -11.06 -9.19 -7.53
N ASP A 46 -10.04 -9.96 -7.92
CA ASP A 46 -10.00 -11.42 -7.77
C ASP A 46 -9.29 -11.83 -6.47
N ILE A 47 -8.58 -10.90 -5.83
CA ILE A 47 -7.95 -11.10 -4.53
C ILE A 47 -8.99 -10.98 -3.40
N GLU A 48 -8.94 -11.94 -2.47
CA GLU A 48 -9.82 -12.01 -1.30
C GLU A 48 -9.80 -10.71 -0.46
N GLU A 49 -10.99 -10.29 -0.01
CA GLU A 49 -11.17 -9.12 0.85
C GLU A 49 -11.21 -9.52 2.32
N ASN A 50 -10.24 -9.04 3.09
CA ASN A 50 -10.39 -9.01 4.54
C ASN A 50 -10.90 -7.63 4.96
N SER A 51 -12.03 -7.56 5.66
CA SER A 51 -12.57 -6.29 6.15
C SER A 51 -12.91 -6.32 7.62
N THR A 52 -12.51 -5.27 8.33
CA THR A 52 -12.84 -5.07 9.74
C THR A 52 -13.69 -3.80 9.89
N VAL A 53 -14.65 -3.84 10.81
CA VAL A 53 -15.47 -2.68 11.17
C VAL A 53 -15.09 -2.26 12.58
N ASP A 54 -14.76 -0.99 12.74
CA ASP A 54 -14.34 -0.40 14.01
C ASP A 54 -15.08 0.92 14.28
N ARG A 55 -15.09 1.37 15.54
CA ARG A 55 -15.61 2.68 15.97
C ARG A 55 -14.45 3.59 16.37
N ILE A 56 -13.99 4.40 15.42
CA ILE A 56 -12.92 5.36 15.66
C ILE A 56 -13.52 6.74 15.87
N ARG A 57 -13.29 7.34 17.04
CA ARG A 57 -13.79 8.69 17.41
C ARG A 57 -15.31 8.83 17.18
N GLY A 58 -16.08 7.83 17.64
CA GLY A 58 -17.54 7.79 17.51
C GLY A 58 -18.07 7.46 16.11
N ARG A 59 -17.20 7.26 15.11
CA ARG A 59 -17.62 6.95 13.74
C ARG A 59 -17.42 5.47 13.42
N ARG A 60 -18.43 4.85 12.82
CA ARG A 60 -18.31 3.48 12.27
C ARG A 60 -17.47 3.49 10.99
N VAL A 61 -16.28 2.94 11.07
CA VAL A 61 -15.28 2.84 9.99
C VAL A 61 -15.19 1.40 9.54
N ARG A 62 -15.15 1.17 8.21
CA ARG A 62 -14.79 -0.12 7.63
C ARG A 62 -13.40 0.03 7.01
N LEU A 63 -12.47 -0.84 7.37
CA LEU A 63 -11.16 -0.96 6.75
C LEU A 63 -11.15 -2.23 5.92
N THR A 64 -10.68 -2.17 4.68
CA THR A 64 -10.53 -3.35 3.82
C THR A 64 -9.07 -3.48 3.42
N ILE A 65 -8.54 -4.69 3.54
CA ILE A 65 -7.18 -5.08 3.17
C ILE A 65 -7.27 -6.20 2.14
N LYS A 66 -6.42 -6.11 1.12
CA LYS A 66 -6.11 -7.21 0.19
C LYS A 66 -4.61 -7.40 0.15
N ALA A 67 -4.14 -8.63 0.16
CA ALA A 67 -2.72 -8.95 0.02
C ALA A 67 -2.51 -9.85 -1.19
N ALA A 68 -1.45 -9.61 -1.95
CA ALA A 68 -1.02 -10.46 -3.04
C ALA A 68 0.48 -10.66 -3.00
N GLU A 69 0.91 -11.89 -3.26
CA GLU A 69 2.28 -12.16 -3.64
C GLU A 69 2.50 -11.66 -5.06
N VAL A 70 3.72 -11.21 -5.32
CA VAL A 70 4.11 -10.61 -6.60
C VAL A 70 5.45 -11.18 -7.02
N PRO A 71 5.69 -11.35 -8.33
CA PRO A 71 7.00 -11.76 -8.82
C PRO A 71 8.04 -10.69 -8.48
N ALA A 72 9.30 -11.13 -8.34
CA ALA A 72 10.42 -10.22 -8.18
C ALA A 72 10.45 -9.20 -9.34
N GLY A 73 10.73 -7.94 -9.01
CA GLY A 73 10.78 -6.87 -10.01
C GLY A 73 9.44 -6.18 -10.29
N VAL A 74 8.35 -6.52 -9.58
CA VAL A 74 7.07 -5.81 -9.75
C VAL A 74 7.24 -4.31 -9.56
N ALA A 75 6.61 -3.50 -10.42
CA ALA A 75 6.75 -2.05 -10.39
C ALA A 75 8.20 -1.55 -10.46
N GLY A 76 9.07 -2.38 -11.05
CA GLY A 76 10.51 -2.18 -11.12
C GLY A 76 11.25 -2.44 -9.82
N PHE A 77 10.64 -2.89 -8.73
CA PHE A 77 11.34 -3.12 -7.46
C PHE A 77 11.77 -4.59 -7.32
N PRO A 78 13.08 -4.88 -7.32
CA PRO A 78 13.58 -6.25 -7.34
C PRO A 78 13.21 -7.03 -6.07
N ASN A 79 13.02 -6.33 -4.94
CA ASN A 79 12.94 -6.94 -3.62
C ASN A 79 11.53 -6.88 -2.98
N ILE A 80 10.48 -6.62 -3.76
CA ILE A 80 9.10 -6.69 -3.27
C ILE A 80 8.57 -8.10 -3.55
N GLY A 81 8.26 -8.85 -2.50
CA GLY A 81 7.61 -10.17 -2.60
C GLY A 81 6.10 -10.15 -2.29
N GLN A 82 5.60 -9.08 -1.67
CA GLN A 82 4.18 -8.95 -1.31
C GLN A 82 3.73 -7.50 -1.43
N VAL A 83 2.48 -7.31 -1.87
CA VAL A 83 1.83 -6.01 -2.02
C VAL A 83 0.49 -6.03 -1.30
N VAL A 84 0.17 -4.95 -0.59
CA VAL A 84 -1.03 -4.87 0.24
C VAL A 84 -1.86 -3.65 -0.11
N GLN A 85 -3.03 -3.85 -0.71
CA GLN A 85 -3.97 -2.77 -0.93
C GLN A 85 -4.79 -2.49 0.33
N ILE A 86 -4.71 -1.25 0.81
CA ILE A 86 -5.51 -0.75 1.93
C ILE A 86 -6.55 0.24 1.41
N ARG A 87 -7.83 -0.02 1.73
CA ARG A 87 -8.94 0.88 1.44
C ARG A 87 -9.50 1.42 2.74
N ARG A 88 -9.47 2.74 2.90
CA ARG A 88 -9.99 3.43 4.08
C ARG A 88 -10.98 4.54 3.71
N PRO A 89 -12.08 4.71 4.43
CA PRO A 89 -12.95 5.86 4.25
C PRO A 89 -12.27 7.13 4.78
N ARG A 90 -12.39 8.22 4.04
CA ARG A 90 -12.02 9.58 4.46
C ARG A 90 -13.22 10.49 4.26
N THR A 91 -13.45 11.40 5.20
CA THR A 91 -14.44 12.47 5.00
C THR A 91 -13.77 13.64 4.29
N ILE A 92 -14.36 14.09 3.18
CA ILE A 92 -13.93 15.28 2.44
C ILE A 92 -15.15 16.20 2.34
N LYS A 93 -15.07 17.40 2.93
CA LYS A 93 -16.18 18.39 2.94
C LYS A 93 -17.54 17.76 3.34
N GLY A 94 -17.56 16.98 4.43
CA GLY A 94 -18.76 16.29 4.92
C GLY A 94 -19.20 15.04 4.13
N ARG A 95 -18.62 14.78 2.95
CA ARG A 95 -18.94 13.58 2.13
C ARG A 95 -17.97 12.44 2.42
N ARG A 96 -18.47 11.19 2.34
CA ARG A 96 -17.65 9.98 2.48
C ARG A 96 -16.94 9.71 1.15
N ALA A 97 -15.62 9.66 1.18
CA ALA A 97 -14.75 9.26 0.08
C ALA A 97 -13.90 8.06 0.49
N LEU A 98 -13.30 7.37 -0.47
CA LEU A 98 -12.34 6.30 -0.21
C LEU A 98 -10.93 6.77 -0.58
N SER A 99 -10.02 6.59 0.37
CA SER A 99 -8.59 6.64 0.11
C SER A 99 -8.10 5.22 -0.16
N ARG A 100 -7.22 5.11 -1.16
CA ARG A 100 -6.54 3.87 -1.53
C ARG A 100 -5.04 4.11 -1.43
N SER A 101 -4.36 3.20 -0.75
CA SER A 101 -2.90 3.06 -0.78
C SER A 101 -2.57 1.62 -1.11
N ILE A 102 -1.41 1.41 -1.70
CA ILE A 102 -0.86 0.10 -2.04
C ILE A 102 0.50 -0.05 -1.36
#